data_AF-A0A1G1Z7R8-F1
#
_entry.id   AF-A0A1G1Z7R8-F1
#
_cell.length_a   1.000
_cell.length_b   1.000
_cell.length_c   1.000
_cell.angle_alpha   90.00
_cell.angle_beta   90.00
_cell.angle_gamma   90.00
#
_symmetry.space_group_name_H-M   'P 1'
#
loop_
_entity.id
_entity.type
_entity.pdbx_description
1 polymer ?
#
loop_
_entity_poly.entity_id
_entity_poly.type
_entity_poly.pdbx_seq_one_letter_code
_entity_poly.pdbx_strand_id
1 'polypeptide(L)'
;MNELLGKITSYNLFNYLLPGILFVVILDKFTNFSFTQENLVIGAFVYYFVGLIISRFGSLIVEPVLKKVSFIKFAEHQDFVSSSRQDPKIETLLEASNMYRTFTAMFFLLLLFKLYNFLSIEFPILNESSIYTLIALLLVMFLFSYRKQTEYISKRVKANNQ
;
A
#
# COMPACT_ATOMS: atom_id res chain seq x y z
N MET A 1 25.64 -3.46 2.35
CA MET A 1 24.39 -4.06 1.83
C MET A 1 23.75 -5.03 2.83
N ASN A 2 24.51 -5.97 3.40
CA ASN A 2 23.99 -6.93 4.40
C ASN A 2 23.39 -6.29 5.66
N GLU A 3 23.99 -5.22 6.19
CA GLU A 3 23.43 -4.50 7.35
C GLU A 3 22.11 -3.77 7.05
N LEU A 4 21.94 -3.26 5.82
CA LEU A 4 20.71 -2.59 5.39
C LEU A 4 19.60 -3.62 5.12
N LEU A 5 19.94 -4.75 4.49
CA LEU A 5 19.02 -5.87 4.28
C LEU A 5 18.57 -6.48 5.61
N GLY A 6 19.48 -6.61 6.58
CA GLY A 6 19.17 -7.09 7.93
C GLY A 6 18.24 -6.17 8.73
N LYS A 7 18.05 -4.92 8.31
CA LYS A 7 17.10 -3.96 8.93
C LYS A 7 15.71 -4.01 8.32
N ILE A 8 15.52 -4.70 7.19
CA ILE A 8 14.20 -4.89 6.60
C ILE A 8 13.50 -6.02 7.34
N THR A 9 12.45 -5.68 8.07
CA THR A 9 11.61 -6.68 8.74
C THR A 9 10.86 -7.54 7.72
N SER A 10 10.49 -8.76 8.10
CA SER A 10 9.61 -9.62 7.27
C SER A 10 8.34 -8.87 6.87
N TYR A 11 7.76 -8.12 7.79
CA TYR A 11 6.60 -7.26 7.50
C TYR A 11 6.88 -6.31 6.35
N ASN A 12 7.97 -5.53 6.41
CA ASN A 12 8.35 -4.56 5.39
C ASN A 12 8.67 -5.22 4.04
N LEU A 13 9.28 -6.40 4.07
CA LEU A 13 9.56 -7.18 2.87
C LEU A 13 8.26 -7.58 2.16
N PHE A 14 7.32 -8.21 2.86
CA PHE A 14 6.10 -8.77 2.25
C PHE A 14 4.99 -7.74 2.02
N ASN A 15 4.91 -6.69 2.84
CA ASN A 15 3.85 -5.68 2.71
C ASN A 15 4.26 -4.49 1.85
N TYR A 16 5.55 -4.26 1.60
CA TYR A 16 6.02 -3.13 0.80
C TYR A 16 6.96 -3.57 -0.33
N LEU A 17 8.15 -4.08 -0.03
CA LEU A 17 9.16 -4.31 -1.08
C LEU A 17 8.69 -5.30 -2.15
N LEU A 18 8.20 -6.47 -1.76
CA LEU A 18 7.75 -7.51 -2.70
C LEU A 18 6.56 -7.04 -3.58
N PRO A 19 5.46 -6.47 -3.03
CA PRO A 19 4.39 -5.91 -3.85
C PRO A 19 4.87 -4.83 -4.82
N GLY A 20 5.79 -3.97 -4.40
CA GLY A 20 6.34 -2.93 -5.27
C GLY A 20 7.16 -3.49 -6.45
N ILE A 21 8.01 -4.48 -6.18
CA ILE A 21 8.77 -5.19 -7.23
C ILE A 21 7.80 -5.83 -8.23
N LEU A 22 6.82 -6.58 -7.75
CA LEU A 22 5.86 -7.26 -8.61
C LEU A 22 5.03 -6.28 -9.42
N PHE A 23 4.60 -5.17 -8.82
CA PHE A 23 3.91 -4.11 -9.54
C PHE A 23 4.74 -3.57 -10.70
N VAL A 24 5.99 -3.17 -10.45
CA VAL A 24 6.86 -2.59 -11.50
C VAL A 24 7.12 -3.60 -12.61
N VAL A 25 7.45 -4.85 -12.28
CA VAL A 25 7.73 -5.90 -13.27
C VAL A 25 6.51 -6.23 -14.13
N ILE A 26 5.31 -6.27 -13.53
CA ILE A 26 4.08 -6.54 -14.29
C ILE A 26 3.70 -5.32 -15.12
N LEU A 27 3.80 -4.11 -14.57
CA LEU A 27 3.47 -2.86 -15.25
C LEU A 27 4.27 -2.67 -16.54
N ASP A 28 5.57 -2.97 -16.50
CA ASP A 28 6.50 -2.87 -17.64
C ASP A 28 6.09 -3.80 -18.80
N LYS A 29 5.50 -4.96 -18.48
CA LYS A 29 4.95 -5.90 -19.48
C LYS A 29 3.54 -5.53 -19.94
N PHE A 30 2.79 -4.78 -19.11
CA PHE A 30 1.36 -4.56 -19.30
C PHE A 30 1.06 -3.20 -19.94
N THR A 31 1.96 -2.23 -19.83
CA THR A 31 1.80 -0.84 -20.29
C THR A 31 3.09 -0.33 -20.95
N ASN A 32 3.06 0.89 -21.49
CA ASN A 32 4.26 1.53 -22.04
C ASN A 32 5.10 2.25 -20.96
N PHE A 33 4.69 2.18 -19.69
CA PHE A 33 5.41 2.78 -18.57
C PHE A 33 6.43 1.80 -18.00
N SER A 34 7.67 2.27 -17.84
CA SER A 34 8.72 1.53 -17.14
C SER A 34 9.19 2.30 -15.91
N PHE A 35 9.10 1.65 -14.74
CA PHE A 35 9.68 2.15 -13.49
C PHE A 35 10.88 1.33 -13.03
N THR A 36 11.36 0.41 -13.89
CA THR A 36 12.53 -0.42 -13.62
C THR A 36 13.77 0.45 -13.47
N GLN A 37 14.60 0.16 -12.47
CA GLN A 37 15.83 0.89 -12.18
C GLN A 37 17.04 -0.01 -12.47
N GLU A 38 18.04 0.52 -13.18
CA GLU A 38 19.29 -0.20 -13.46
C GLU A 38 20.12 -0.37 -12.17
N ASN A 39 20.13 0.65 -11.31
CA ASN A 39 20.83 0.59 -10.03
C ASN A 39 19.97 -0.14 -9.00
N LEU A 40 20.44 -1.31 -8.54
CA LEU A 40 19.74 -2.15 -7.57
C LEU A 40 19.41 -1.44 -6.25
N VAL A 41 20.29 -0.55 -5.76
CA VAL A 41 20.05 0.18 -4.51
C VAL A 41 18.92 1.19 -4.69
N ILE A 42 18.96 1.97 -5.77
CA ILE A 42 17.89 2.91 -6.11
C ILE A 42 16.59 2.14 -6.36
N GLY A 43 16.65 1.04 -7.10
CA GLY A 43 15.54 0.13 -7.34
C GLY A 43 14.90 -0.34 -6.04
N ALA A 44 15.69 -0.82 -5.07
CA ALA A 44 15.16 -1.25 -3.78
C ALA A 44 14.35 -0.15 -3.06
N PHE A 45 14.84 1.10 -3.05
CA PHE A 45 14.12 2.23 -2.45
C PHE A 45 12.85 2.60 -3.24
N VAL A 46 12.95 2.68 -4.57
CA VAL A 46 11.81 3.00 -5.45
C VAL A 46 10.73 1.94 -5.32
N TYR A 47 11.08 0.65 -5.39
CA TYR A 47 10.13 -0.45 -5.29
C TYR A 47 9.50 -0.51 -3.89
N TYR A 48 10.29 -0.31 -2.83
CA TYR A 48 9.73 -0.18 -1.49
C TYR A 48 8.69 0.95 -1.41
N PHE A 49 9.00 2.12 -1.97
CA PHE A 49 8.10 3.27 -1.98
C PHE A 49 6.82 3.01 -2.80
N VAL A 50 6.94 2.38 -3.97
CA VAL A 50 5.80 1.93 -4.77
C VAL A 50 4.92 0.97 -3.96
N GLY A 51 5.51 -0.01 -3.30
CA GLY A 51 4.79 -0.92 -2.41
C GLY A 51 4.09 -0.24 -1.25
N LEU A 52 4.74 0.76 -0.63
CA LEU A 52 4.13 1.59 0.41
C LEU A 52 2.91 2.35 -0.13
N ILE A 53 3.00 2.95 -1.32
CA ILE A 53 1.88 3.63 -2.00
C ILE A 53 0.72 2.66 -2.21
N ILE A 54 0.99 1.47 -2.76
CA ILE A 54 -0.01 0.42 -2.98
C ILE A 54 -0.68 0.03 -1.65
N SER A 55 0.11 -0.15 -0.60
CA SER A 55 -0.41 -0.50 0.73
C SER A 55 -1.30 0.61 1.31
N ARG A 56 -0.94 1.89 1.11
CA ARG A 56 -1.77 3.04 1.50
C ARG A 56 -3.06 3.09 0.72
N PHE A 57 -3.02 2.94 -0.60
CA PHE A 57 -4.20 2.84 -1.45
C PHE A 57 -5.14 1.72 -0.98
N GLY A 58 -4.59 0.53 -0.70
CA GLY A 58 -5.36 -0.58 -0.17
C GLY A 58 -6.06 -0.26 1.16
N SER A 59 -5.43 0.54 2.02
CA SER A 59 -5.98 0.88 3.34
C SER A 59 -7.00 2.03 3.29
N LEU A 60 -6.85 2.94 2.34
CA LEU A 60 -7.68 4.14 2.22
C LEU A 60 -8.87 3.94 1.29
N ILE A 61 -8.77 3.03 0.32
CA ILE A 61 -9.79 2.83 -0.71
C ILE A 61 -10.32 1.40 -0.66
N VAL A 62 -9.47 0.39 -0.89
CA VAL A 62 -9.93 -1.01 -1.00
C VAL A 62 -10.61 -1.49 0.28
N GLU A 63 -9.96 -1.35 1.43
CA GLU A 63 -10.53 -1.81 2.71
C GLU A 63 -11.86 -1.13 3.06
N PRO A 64 -12.00 0.22 3.02
CA PRO A 64 -13.29 0.88 3.26
C PRO A 64 -14.38 0.46 2.28
N VAL A 65 -14.06 0.28 0.99
CA VAL A 65 -15.03 -0.19 -0.01
C VAL A 65 -15.50 -1.61 0.31
N LEU A 66 -14.58 -2.53 0.60
CA LEU A 66 -14.91 -3.91 0.96
C LEU A 66 -15.68 -4.03 2.28
N LYS A 67 -15.40 -3.15 3.25
CA LYS A 67 -16.21 -3.01 4.47
C LYS A 67 -17.64 -2.55 4.15
N LYS A 68 -17.79 -1.54 3.28
CA LYS A 68 -19.09 -0.96 2.91
C LYS A 68 -20.01 -1.97 2.24
N VAL A 69 -19.45 -2.85 1.41
CA VAL A 69 -20.21 -3.96 0.79
C VAL A 69 -20.29 -5.22 1.66
N SER A 70 -19.87 -5.15 2.92
CA SER A 70 -19.86 -6.26 3.87
C SER A 70 -19.06 -7.50 3.44
N PHE A 71 -18.12 -7.35 2.51
CA PHE A 71 -17.23 -8.44 2.09
C PHE A 71 -16.20 -8.78 3.19
N ILE A 72 -15.76 -7.78 3.96
CA ILE A 72 -14.91 -7.97 5.14
C ILE A 72 -15.54 -7.30 6.37
N LYS A 73 -15.28 -7.88 7.54
CA LYS A 73 -15.67 -7.34 8.84
C LYS A 73 -14.45 -7.38 9.77
N PHE A 74 -14.27 -6.32 10.54
CA PHE A 74 -13.22 -6.24 11.55
C PHE A 74 -13.84 -6.33 12.93
N ALA A 75 -13.13 -6.99 13.86
CA ALA A 75 -13.45 -6.93 15.28
C ALA A 75 -13.33 -5.49 15.80
N GLU A 76 -13.95 -5.23 16.95
CA GLU A 76 -13.80 -3.94 17.61
C GLU A 76 -12.35 -3.70 18.01
N HIS A 77 -11.95 -2.43 18.06
CA HIS A 77 -10.55 -2.10 18.29
C HIS A 77 -10.08 -2.50 19.70
N GLN A 78 -10.95 -2.37 20.70
CA GLN A 78 -10.65 -2.78 22.09
C GLN A 78 -10.49 -4.30 22.19
N ASP A 79 -11.37 -5.07 21.56
CA ASP A 79 -11.28 -6.53 21.48
C ASP A 79 -10.00 -6.97 20.79
N PHE A 80 -9.63 -6.29 19.69
CA PHE A 80 -8.37 -6.56 19.01
C PHE A 80 -7.16 -6.33 19.92
N VAL A 81 -7.11 -5.20 20.65
CA VAL A 81 -5.99 -4.88 21.55
C VAL A 81 -5.89 -5.88 22.69
N SER A 82 -7.01 -6.20 23.35
CA SER A 82 -7.02 -7.17 24.47
C SER A 82 -6.68 -8.58 24.01
N SER A 83 -7.23 -9.03 22.88
CA SER A 83 -6.96 -10.36 22.32
C SER A 83 -5.51 -10.51 21.86
N SER A 84 -4.93 -9.47 21.24
CA SER A 84 -3.54 -9.50 20.76
C SER A 84 -2.53 -9.62 21.90
N ARG A 85 -2.87 -9.17 23.12
CA ARG A 85 -2.03 -9.38 24.32
C ARG A 85 -2.05 -10.84 24.78
N GLN A 86 -3.15 -11.56 24.54
CA GLN A 86 -3.33 -12.95 24.97
C GLN A 86 -2.80 -13.93 23.92
N ASP A 87 -2.96 -13.62 22.63
CA ASP A 87 -2.48 -14.43 21.52
C ASP A 87 -1.66 -13.59 20.51
N PRO A 88 -0.31 -13.63 20.61
CA PRO A 88 0.58 -12.95 19.67
C PRO A 88 0.39 -13.37 18.21
N LYS A 89 -0.19 -14.55 17.94
CA LYS A 89 -0.46 -15.03 16.58
C LYS A 89 -1.45 -14.12 15.84
N ILE A 90 -2.30 -13.40 16.56
CA ILE A 90 -3.24 -12.43 15.98
C ILE A 90 -2.49 -11.33 15.21
N GLU A 91 -1.37 -10.83 15.76
CA GLU A 91 -0.56 -9.82 15.07
C GLU A 91 0.04 -10.39 13.78
N THR A 92 0.60 -11.60 13.81
CA THR A 92 1.12 -12.28 12.60
C THR A 92 0.04 -12.51 11.54
N LEU A 93 -1.16 -12.91 11.94
CA LEU A 93 -2.30 -13.08 11.02
C LEU A 93 -2.75 -11.74 10.42
N LEU A 94 -2.69 -10.66 11.20
CA LEU A 94 -2.97 -9.32 10.69
C LEU A 94 -1.91 -8.87 9.67
N GLU A 95 -0.64 -9.18 9.89
CA GLU A 95 0.41 -8.92 8.90
C GLU A 95 0.14 -9.64 7.57
N ALA A 96 -0.25 -10.92 7.63
CA ALA A 96 -0.65 -11.69 6.44
C ALA A 96 -1.91 -11.10 5.78
N SER A 97 -2.91 -10.68 6.57
CA SER A 97 -4.11 -10.01 6.05
C SER A 97 -3.77 -8.69 5.34
N ASN A 98 -2.83 -7.91 5.87
CA ASN A 98 -2.36 -6.67 5.24
C ASN A 98 -1.64 -6.94 3.92
N MET A 99 -0.90 -8.05 3.83
CA MET A 99 -0.25 -8.49 2.60
C MET A 99 -1.30 -8.79 1.52
N TYR A 100 -2.35 -9.57 1.84
CA TYR A 100 -3.44 -9.85 0.90
C TYR A 100 -4.18 -8.58 0.46
N ARG A 101 -4.44 -7.65 1.39
CA ARG A 101 -5.03 -6.34 1.08
C ARG A 101 -4.14 -5.54 0.12
N THR A 102 -2.82 -5.57 0.35
CA THR A 102 -1.84 -4.86 -0.50
C THR A 102 -1.78 -5.47 -1.89
N PHE A 103 -1.75 -6.80 -2.03
CA PHE A 103 -1.80 -7.44 -3.34
C PHE A 103 -3.12 -7.19 -4.08
N THR A 104 -4.24 -7.19 -3.35
CA THR A 104 -5.54 -6.81 -3.94
C THR A 104 -5.48 -5.39 -4.51
N ALA A 105 -4.95 -4.44 -3.75
CA ALA A 105 -4.73 -3.07 -4.20
C ALA A 105 -3.77 -2.97 -5.39
N MET A 106 -2.70 -3.77 -5.39
CA MET A 106 -1.73 -3.84 -6.49
C MET A 106 -2.42 -4.20 -7.82
N PHE A 107 -3.24 -5.25 -7.81
CA PHE A 107 -3.97 -5.68 -9.01
C PHE A 107 -4.98 -4.63 -9.49
N PHE A 108 -5.72 -3.98 -8.58
CA PHE A 108 -6.58 -2.86 -8.94
C PHE A 108 -5.80 -1.70 -9.57
N LEU A 109 -4.66 -1.32 -8.99
CA LEU A 109 -3.82 -0.25 -9.53
C LEU A 109 -3.24 -0.60 -10.90
N LEU A 110 -2.85 -1.86 -11.15
CA LEU A 110 -2.39 -2.30 -12.48
C LEU A 110 -3.49 -2.12 -13.54
N LEU A 111 -4.74 -2.48 -13.21
CA LEU A 111 -5.88 -2.27 -14.10
C LEU A 111 -6.14 -0.77 -14.35
N LEU A 112 -6.05 0.06 -13.31
CA LEU A 112 -6.20 1.51 -13.43
C LEU A 112 -5.10 2.14 -14.29
N PHE A 113 -3.85 1.71 -14.13
CA PHE A 113 -2.73 2.17 -14.96
C PHE A 113 -2.92 1.78 -16.43
N LYS A 114 -3.42 0.57 -16.70
CA LYS A 114 -3.74 0.15 -18.07
C LYS A 114 -4.84 0.99 -18.69
N LEU A 115 -5.89 1.30 -17.93
CA LEU A 115 -6.96 2.19 -18.37
C LEU A 115 -6.42 3.60 -18.63
N TYR A 116 -5.59 4.12 -17.73
CA TYR A 116 -4.94 5.43 -17.92
C TYR A 116 -4.07 5.44 -19.18
N ASN A 117 -3.25 4.42 -19.41
CA ASN A 117 -2.42 4.29 -20.62
C ASN A 117 -3.28 4.25 -21.91
N PHE A 118 -4.46 3.63 -21.87
CA PHE A 118 -5.38 3.64 -23.01
C PHE A 118 -5.94 5.05 -23.26
N LEU A 119 -6.40 5.73 -22.20
CA LEU A 119 -6.95 7.08 -22.30
C LEU A 119 -5.89 8.14 -22.67
N SER A 120 -4.65 7.97 -22.26
CA SER A 120 -3.59 8.94 -22.53
C SER A 120 -3.12 8.94 -23.98
N ILE A 121 -3.41 7.87 -24.75
CA ILE A 121 -3.20 7.82 -26.20
C ILE A 121 -4.21 8.72 -26.91
N GLU A 122 -5.48 8.70 -26.46
CA GLU A 122 -6.57 9.47 -27.06
C GLU A 122 -6.62 10.94 -26.58
N PHE A 123 -6.13 11.22 -25.37
CA PHE A 123 -6.19 12.54 -24.74
C PHE A 123 -4.79 13.04 -24.34
N PRO A 124 -4.06 13.75 -25.23
CA PRO A 124 -2.69 14.20 -24.97
C PRO A 124 -2.50 15.07 -23.72
N ILE A 125 -3.53 15.84 -23.34
CA ILE A 125 -3.52 16.69 -22.13
C ILE A 125 -3.27 15.88 -20.84
N LEU A 126 -3.63 14.59 -20.83
CA LEU A 126 -3.37 13.70 -19.70
C LEU A 126 -1.89 13.41 -19.52
N ASN A 127 -1.09 13.44 -20.59
CA ASN A 127 0.36 13.22 -20.53
C ASN A 127 1.09 14.49 -20.06
N GLU A 128 0.72 15.65 -20.59
CA GLU A 128 1.38 16.93 -20.28
C GLU A 128 1.34 17.28 -18.78
N SER A 129 0.22 16.97 -18.12
CA SER A 129 0.02 17.26 -16.69
C SER A 129 0.27 16.06 -15.76
N SER A 130 0.68 14.91 -16.31
CA SER A 130 0.74 13.61 -15.60
C SER A 130 1.54 13.65 -14.30
N ILE A 131 2.73 14.28 -14.31
CA ILE A 131 3.60 14.35 -13.12
C ILE A 131 3.00 15.23 -12.02
N TYR A 132 2.41 16.37 -12.37
CA TYR A 132 1.78 17.27 -11.41
C TYR A 132 0.55 16.61 -10.78
N THR A 133 -0.26 15.92 -11.59
CA THR A 133 -1.39 15.13 -11.12
C THR A 133 -0.94 14.01 -10.18
N LEU A 134 0.12 13.27 -10.52
CA LEU A 134 0.66 12.21 -9.67
C LEU A 134 1.13 12.76 -8.32
N ILE A 135 1.89 13.86 -8.30
CA ILE A 135 2.36 14.49 -7.07
C ILE A 135 1.17 14.93 -6.20
N ALA A 136 0.16 15.57 -6.79
CA ALA A 136 -1.04 16.00 -6.07
C ALA A 136 -1.80 14.80 -5.46
N LEU A 137 -1.98 13.72 -6.22
CA LEU A 137 -2.63 12.50 -5.74
C LEU A 137 -1.84 11.85 -4.59
N LEU A 138 -0.51 11.78 -4.71
CA LEU A 138 0.35 11.25 -3.65
C LEU A 138 0.27 12.11 -2.39
N LEU A 139 0.31 13.44 -2.52
CA LEU A 139 0.17 14.35 -1.38
C LEU A 139 -1.15 14.13 -0.65
N VAL A 140 -2.27 14.09 -1.37
CA VAL A 140 -3.60 13.84 -0.81
C VAL A 140 -3.64 12.47 -0.11
N MET A 141 -3.14 11.42 -0.77
CA MET A 141 -3.10 10.08 -0.19
C MET A 141 -2.27 10.02 1.10
N PHE A 142 -1.12 10.70 1.15
CA PHE A 142 -0.28 10.72 2.34
C PHE A 142 -0.87 11.59 3.46
N LEU A 143 -1.59 12.67 3.16
CA LEU A 143 -2.36 13.43 4.15
C LEU A 143 -3.41 12.56 4.84
N PHE A 144 -4.21 11.81 4.07
CA PHE A 144 -5.19 10.88 4.63
C PHE A 144 -4.55 9.69 5.34
N SER A 145 -3.41 9.20 4.84
CA SER A 145 -2.63 8.15 5.52
C SER A 145 -2.12 8.61 6.87
N TYR A 146 -1.61 9.84 6.95
CA TYR A 146 -1.14 10.46 8.19
C TYR A 146 -2.29 10.59 9.19
N ARG A 147 -3.43 11.14 8.76
CA ARG A 147 -4.64 11.21 9.60
C ARG A 147 -5.06 9.83 10.12
N LYS A 148 -5.18 8.83 9.25
CA LYS A 148 -5.58 7.46 9.63
C LYS A 148 -4.61 6.85 10.66
N GLN A 149 -3.30 7.09 10.48
CA GLN A 149 -2.28 6.58 11.40
C GLN A 149 -2.38 7.25 12.78
N THR A 150 -2.56 8.57 12.83
CA THR A 150 -2.75 9.31 14.08
C THR A 150 -4.00 8.86 14.82
N GLU A 151 -5.12 8.65 14.11
CA GLU A 151 -6.35 8.12 14.72
C GLU A 151 -6.15 6.71 15.31
N TYR A 152 -5.41 5.83 14.62
CA TYR A 152 -5.10 4.49 15.14
C TYR A 152 -4.27 4.56 16.44
N ILE A 153 -3.26 5.44 16.49
CA ILE A 153 -2.46 5.67 17.70
C ILE A 153 -3.36 6.16 18.84
N SER A 154 -4.21 7.16 18.60
CA SER A 154 -5.13 7.68 19.62
C SER A 154 -6.10 6.62 20.13
N LYS A 155 -6.63 5.75 19.26
CA LYS A 155 -7.50 4.64 19.66
C LYS A 155 -6.76 3.62 20.53
N ARG A 156 -5.51 3.28 20.18
CA ARG A 156 -4.69 2.33 20.94
C ARG A 156 -4.31 2.88 22.33
N VAL A 157 -3.99 4.16 22.45
CA VAL A 157 -3.76 4.82 23.75
C VAL A 157 -5.01 4.74 24.63
N LYS A 158 -6.20 5.07 24.08
CA LYS A 158 -7.46 4.98 24.82
C LYS A 158 -7.78 3.56 25.29
N ALA A 159 -7.58 2.56 24.44
CA ALA A 159 -7.81 1.16 24.78
C ALA A 159 -6.85 0.60 25.84
N ASN A 160 -5.67 1.21 26.02
CA ASN A 160 -4.71 0.81 27.06
C ASN A 160 -4.92 1.53 28.40
N ASN A 161 -5.65 2.65 28.41
CA ASN A 161 -5.94 3.46 29.61
C ASN A 161 -7.28 3.10 30.27
N GLN A 162 -7.98 2.10 29.73
CA GLN A 162 -9.19 1.49 30.30
C GLN A 162 -8.82 0.17 30.97
#